data_AF-A0A382MRE2-F1
#
_entry.id   AF-A0A382MRE2-F1
#
_cell.length_a   1.000
_cell.length_b   1.000
_cell.length_c   1.000
_cell.angle_alpha   90.00
_cell.angle_beta   90.00
_cell.angle_gamma   90.00
#
_symmetry.space_group_name_H-M   'P 1'
#
loop_
_entity.id
_entity.type
_entity.pdbx_description
1 polymer ?
#
loop_
_entity_poly.entity_id
_entity_poly.type
_entity_poly.pdbx_seq_one_letter_code
_entity_poly.pdbx_strand_id
1 'polypeptide(L)'
;LTKYKLLKSRIKKNEGYKSFAYFDQLGFPTIGYGHLIKPNEKIFFKQKLSKKFLLNIFNLDFNETVMQYEKNYHKYNFSNNIRDVLIEMIFQLGINGQKKFI
;
A
#
# COMPACT_ATOMS: atom_id res chain seq x y z
N LEU A 1 6.71 -2.10 -19.88
CA LEU A 1 7.25 -1.79 -18.53
C LEU A 1 6.73 -0.41 -18.09
N THR A 2 6.39 -0.20 -16.81
CA THR A 2 6.39 1.12 -16.11
C THR A 2 5.12 1.98 -15.90
N LYS A 3 3.86 1.54 -16.06
CA LYS A 3 2.68 2.41 -15.77
C LYS A 3 2.68 3.04 -14.36
N TYR A 4 3.24 2.36 -13.36
CA TYR A 4 3.27 2.83 -11.96
C TYR A 4 4.67 2.94 -11.33
N LYS A 5 5.75 3.00 -12.13
CA LYS A 5 7.13 2.97 -11.57
C LYS A 5 7.38 4.15 -10.63
N LEU A 6 7.01 5.36 -11.05
CA LEU A 6 7.18 6.59 -10.27
C LEU A 6 6.29 6.59 -9.03
N LEU A 7 5.02 6.21 -9.17
CA LEU A 7 4.07 6.11 -8.06
C LEU A 7 4.55 5.12 -6.99
N LYS A 8 4.93 3.90 -7.40
CA LYS A 8 5.51 2.91 -6.47
C LYS A 8 6.75 3.44 -5.77
N SER A 9 7.60 4.21 -6.46
CA SER A 9 8.78 4.81 -5.86
C SER A 9 8.43 5.86 -4.80
N ARG A 10 7.41 6.67 -5.07
CA ARG A 10 6.93 7.70 -4.14
C ARG A 10 6.30 7.07 -2.90
N ILE A 11 5.40 6.11 -3.08
CA ILE A 11 4.77 5.38 -1.95
C ILE A 11 5.85 4.74 -1.07
N LYS A 12 6.79 3.97 -1.63
CA LYS A 12 7.87 3.36 -0.84
C LYS A 12 8.75 4.38 -0.11
N LYS A 13 8.96 5.57 -0.68
CA LYS A 13 9.70 6.64 -0.02
C LYS A 13 8.93 7.20 1.17
N ASN A 14 7.61 7.35 1.03
CA ASN A 14 6.73 7.89 2.07
C ASN A 14 6.51 6.90 3.22
N GLU A 15 6.29 5.62 2.90
CA GLU A 15 6.09 4.54 3.89
C GLU A 15 7.40 4.15 4.59
N GLY A 16 8.53 4.23 3.89
CA GLY A 16 9.79 3.68 4.36
C GLY A 16 9.84 2.15 4.34
N TYR A 17 10.99 1.58 4.70
CA TYR A 17 11.20 0.12 4.74
C TYR A 17 11.56 -0.35 6.15
N LYS A 18 10.84 -1.37 6.65
CA LYS A 18 11.16 -2.10 7.88
C LYS A 18 11.17 -3.60 7.63
N SER A 19 12.28 -4.27 7.96
CA SER A 19 12.44 -5.71 7.75
C SER A 19 11.81 -6.60 8.83
N PHE A 20 11.23 -6.00 9.86
CA PHE A 20 10.58 -6.63 11.00
C PHE A 20 9.28 -5.90 11.34
N ALA A 21 8.36 -6.57 12.01
CA ALA A 21 7.09 -5.98 12.45
C ALA A 21 7.34 -4.79 13.39
N TYR A 22 6.58 -3.71 13.20
CA TYR A 22 6.57 -2.52 14.04
C TYR A 22 5.12 -2.06 14.25
N PHE A 23 4.89 -1.18 15.22
CA PHE A 23 3.60 -0.50 15.34
C PHE A 23 3.66 0.83 14.60
N ASP A 24 2.69 1.09 13.73
CA ASP A 24 2.55 2.38 13.06
C ASP A 24 2.06 3.47 14.03
N GLN A 25 1.84 4.68 13.50
CA GLN A 25 1.41 5.83 14.31
C GLN A 25 0.03 5.66 14.95
N LEU A 26 -0.80 4.75 14.41
CA LEU A 26 -2.13 4.43 14.92
C LEU A 26 -2.09 3.20 15.86
N GLY A 27 -0.92 2.63 16.11
CA GLY A 27 -0.74 1.46 16.96
C GLY A 27 -1.08 0.14 16.27
N PHE A 28 -1.16 0.11 14.93
CA PHE A 28 -1.40 -1.13 14.21
C PHE A 28 -0.10 -1.85 13.83
N PRO A 29 -0.08 -3.19 13.86
CA PRO A 29 1.10 -3.97 13.52
C PRO A 29 1.35 -3.94 12.00
N THR A 30 2.55 -3.53 11.60
CA THR A 30 2.90 -3.23 10.20
C THR A 30 4.31 -3.75 9.87
N ILE A 31 4.57 -4.07 8.59
CA ILE A 31 5.89 -4.54 8.12
C ILE A 31 6.19 -4.07 6.69
N GLY A 32 7.46 -4.11 6.28
CA GLY A 32 7.85 -3.87 4.90
C GLY A 32 7.67 -2.40 4.52
N TYR A 33 6.88 -2.16 3.47
CA TYR A 33 6.51 -0.83 2.99
C TYR A 33 5.04 -0.55 3.32
N GLY A 34 4.71 -0.46 4.61
CA GLY A 34 3.36 -0.12 5.07
C GLY A 34 2.34 -1.26 5.03
N HIS A 35 2.77 -2.53 4.98
CA HIS A 35 1.83 -3.65 4.99
C HIS A 35 1.25 -3.88 6.39
N LEU A 36 -0.05 -3.68 6.56
CA LEU A 36 -0.79 -3.97 7.77
C LEU A 36 -0.89 -5.49 7.99
N ILE A 37 -0.31 -5.98 9.08
CA ILE A 37 -0.26 -7.40 9.42
C ILE A 37 -1.64 -7.90 9.84
N LYS A 38 -2.16 -8.87 9.11
CA LYS A 38 -3.47 -9.48 9.39
C LYS A 38 -3.36 -10.52 10.54
N PRO A 39 -4.45 -10.81 11.27
CA PRO A 39 -4.42 -11.75 12.40
C PRO A 39 -3.91 -13.17 12.07
N ASN A 40 -4.04 -13.59 10.82
CA ASN A 40 -3.57 -14.89 10.32
C ASN A 40 -2.08 -14.90 9.91
N GLU A 41 -1.40 -13.76 9.88
CA GLU A 41 -0.02 -13.60 9.40
C GLU A 41 1.03 -13.62 10.53
N LYS A 42 0.85 -14.55 11.48
CA LYS A 42 1.68 -14.64 12.70
C LYS A 42 3.18 -14.79 12.43
N ILE A 43 3.57 -15.23 11.23
CA ILE A 43 4.98 -15.38 10.83
C ILE A 43 5.74 -14.04 10.82
N PHE A 44 5.06 -12.92 10.58
CA PHE A 44 5.71 -11.60 10.49
C PHE A 44 6.23 -11.07 11.83
N PHE A 45 5.73 -11.61 12.95
CA PHE A 45 6.21 -11.26 14.29
C PHE A 45 7.41 -12.07 14.77
N LYS A 46 7.75 -13.18 14.09
CA LYS A 46 8.74 -14.13 14.59
C LYS A 46 10.17 -13.81 14.18
N GLN A 47 10.35 -13.16 13.04
CA GLN A 47 11.68 -12.97 12.46
C GLN A 47 11.75 -11.81 11.47
N LYS A 48 12.98 -11.41 11.15
CA LYS A 48 13.25 -10.55 10.00
C LYS A 48 12.94 -11.29 8.70
N LEU A 49 12.39 -10.56 7.73
CA LEU A 49 12.10 -11.07 6.40
C LEU A 49 12.99 -10.43 5.35
N SER A 50 13.21 -11.16 4.25
CA SER A 50 14.06 -10.67 3.16
C SER A 50 13.41 -9.48 2.45
N LYS A 51 14.24 -8.55 1.98
CA LYS A 51 13.76 -7.38 1.22
C LYS A 51 13.01 -7.79 -0.04
N LYS A 52 13.40 -8.89 -0.69
CA LYS A 52 12.73 -9.43 -1.88
C LYS A 52 11.32 -9.92 -1.54
N PHE A 53 11.16 -10.62 -0.43
CA PHE A 53 9.86 -11.08 0.04
C PHE A 53 8.93 -9.91 0.37
N LEU A 54 9.42 -8.93 1.13
CA LEU A 54 8.64 -7.73 1.48
C LEU A 54 8.33 -6.85 0.28
N LEU A 55 9.20 -6.84 -0.74
CA LEU A 55 8.91 -6.18 -2.02
C LEU A 55 7.79 -6.90 -2.79
N ASN A 56 7.69 -8.23 -2.70
CA ASN A 56 6.59 -8.97 -3.29
C ASN A 56 5.27 -8.65 -2.58
N ILE A 57 5.25 -8.59 -1.25
CA ILE A 57 4.08 -8.16 -0.47
C ILE A 57 3.63 -6.76 -0.90
N PHE A 58 4.55 -5.79 -0.92
CA PHE A 58 4.25 -4.44 -1.39
C PHE A 58 3.61 -4.42 -2.80
N ASN A 59 4.10 -5.26 -3.71
CA ASN A 59 3.52 -5.33 -5.06
C ASN A 59 2.11 -5.93 -5.06
N LEU A 60 1.81 -6.88 -4.17
CA LEU A 60 0.47 -7.44 -4.01
C LEU A 60 -0.49 -6.39 -3.45
N ASP A 61 -0.12 -5.71 -2.36
CA ASP A 61 -0.92 -4.65 -1.74
C ASP A 61 -1.18 -3.50 -2.73
N PHE A 62 -0.15 -3.11 -3.48
CA PHE A 62 -0.29 -2.09 -4.51
C PHE A 62 -1.23 -2.53 -5.63
N ASN A 63 -1.18 -3.79 -6.07
CA ASN A 63 -2.09 -4.28 -7.10
C ASN A 63 -3.53 -4.34 -6.59
N GLU A 64 -3.75 -4.77 -5.34
CA GLU A 64 -5.06 -4.71 -4.68
C GLU A 64 -5.59 -3.27 -4.62
N THR A 65 -4.72 -2.32 -4.26
CA THR A 65 -5.04 -0.89 -4.26
C THR A 65 -5.49 -0.40 -5.64
N VAL A 66 -4.78 -0.78 -6.71
CA VAL A 66 -5.18 -0.43 -8.09
C VAL A 66 -6.53 -1.05 -8.44
N MET A 67 -6.77 -2.31 -8.07
CA MET A 67 -8.08 -2.96 -8.30
C MET A 67 -9.21 -2.23 -7.55
N GLN A 68 -8.95 -1.79 -6.32
CA GLN A 68 -9.91 -0.97 -5.56
C GLN A 68 -10.16 0.38 -6.23
N TYR A 69 -9.12 1.04 -6.75
CA TYR A 69 -9.28 2.26 -7.54
C TYR A 69 -10.18 2.02 -8.76
N GLU A 70 -9.87 1.03 -9.59
CA GLU A 70 -10.64 0.74 -10.81
C GLU A 70 -12.10 0.40 -10.46
N LYS A 71 -12.34 -0.45 -9.45
CA LYS A 71 -13.69 -0.81 -9.02
C LYS A 71 -14.55 0.41 -8.63
N ASN A 72 -13.95 1.40 -7.99
CA ASN A 72 -14.69 2.55 -7.44
C ASN A 72 -14.69 3.76 -8.38
N TYR A 73 -13.66 3.92 -9.21
CA TYR A 73 -13.42 5.14 -9.97
C TYR A 73 -13.32 4.95 -11.49
N HIS A 74 -13.47 3.74 -12.05
CA HIS A 74 -13.37 3.51 -13.51
C HIS A 74 -14.30 4.38 -14.36
N LYS A 75 -15.45 4.81 -13.82
CA LYS A 75 -16.44 5.63 -14.54
C LYS A 75 -15.99 7.09 -14.71
N TYR A 76 -15.00 7.52 -13.94
CA TYR A 76 -14.49 8.88 -13.97
C TYR A 76 -13.27 8.95 -14.88
N ASN A 77 -13.29 9.86 -15.86
CA ASN A 77 -12.17 10.11 -16.76
C ASN A 77 -11.12 11.01 -16.09
N PHE A 78 -10.57 10.57 -14.96
CA PHE A 78 -9.54 11.31 -14.24
C PHE A 78 -8.23 11.35 -14.99
N SER A 79 -7.52 12.49 -14.87
CA SER A 79 -6.15 12.60 -15.35
C SER A 79 -5.22 11.64 -14.61
N ASN A 80 -4.08 11.29 -15.22
CA ASN A 80 -3.10 10.40 -14.59
C ASN A 80 -2.65 10.89 -13.21
N ASN A 81 -2.52 12.21 -13.02
CA ASN A 81 -2.11 12.79 -11.73
C ASN A 81 -3.16 12.55 -10.64
N ILE A 82 -4.45 12.77 -10.96
CA ILE A 82 -5.55 12.52 -10.02
C ILE A 82 -5.63 11.03 -9.69
N ARG A 83 -5.57 10.15 -10.70
CA ARG A 83 -5.52 8.70 -10.49
C ARG A 83 -4.40 8.31 -9.52
N ASP A 84 -3.19 8.81 -9.75
CA ASP A 84 -2.02 8.43 -8.95
C ASP A 84 -2.16 8.90 -7.49
N VAL A 85 -2.73 10.08 -7.24
CA VAL A 85 -3.06 10.57 -5.90
C VAL A 85 -4.12 9.69 -5.24
N LEU A 86 -5.18 9.33 -5.97
CA LEU A 86 -6.24 8.47 -5.44
C LEU A 86 -5.72 7.08 -5.07
N ILE A 87 -4.89 6.47 -5.92
CA ILE A 87 -4.23 5.20 -5.62
C ILE A 87 -3.35 5.32 -4.37
N GLU A 88 -2.57 6.39 -4.24
CA GLU A 88 -1.73 6.62 -3.05
C GLU A 88 -2.57 6.79 -1.77
N MET A 89 -3.68 7.54 -1.84
CA MET A 89 -4.60 7.67 -0.71
C MET A 89 -5.28 6.34 -0.34
N ILE A 90 -5.68 5.52 -1.33
CA ILE A 90 -6.24 4.19 -1.08
C ILE A 90 -5.20 3.28 -0.43
N PHE A 91 -3.93 3.36 -0.84
CA PHE A 91 -2.85 2.58 -0.24
C PHE A 91 -2.67 2.93 1.25
N GLN A 92 -2.68 4.23 1.58
CA GLN A 92 -2.45 4.73 2.93
C GLN A 92 -3.65 4.56 3.87
N LEU A 93 -4.86 4.83 3.38
CA LEU A 93 -6.07 4.96 4.20
C LEU A 93 -7.04 3.79 4.03
N GLY A 94 -6.80 2.91 3.06
CA GLY A 94 -7.79 1.98 2.53
C GLY A 94 -8.93 2.69 1.79
N ILE A 95 -9.66 1.95 0.94
CA ILE A 95 -10.77 2.51 0.16
C ILE A 95 -11.85 3.19 1.02
N ASN A 96 -12.15 2.63 2.20
CA ASN A 96 -13.18 3.19 3.08
C ASN A 96 -12.72 4.49 3.76
N GLY A 97 -11.42 4.60 4.09
CA GLY A 97 -10.86 5.84 4.63
C GLY A 97 -10.79 6.92 3.56
N GLN A 98 -10.30 6.56 2.37
CA GLN A 98 -10.18 7.48 1.25
C GLN A 98 -11.54 8.04 0.78
N LYS A 99 -12.60 7.23 0.75
CA LYS A 99 -13.97 7.68 0.40
C LYS A 99 -14.56 8.76 1.29
N LYS A 100 -13.99 9.03 2.47
CA LYS A 100 -14.44 10.12 3.35
C LYS A 100 -14.02 11.51 2.84
N PHE A 101 -13.16 11.56 1.81
CA PHE A 101 -12.57 12.79 1.27
C PHE A 101 -13.00 13.09 -0.17
N ILE A 102 -14.04 12.41 -0.68
CA ILE A 102 -14.62 12.59 -2.02
C ILE A 102 -16.14 12.62 -1.92
#